data_AF-A0A931QWQ4-F1
#
_entry.id   AF-A0A931QWQ4-F1
#
_cell.length_a   1.000
_cell.length_b   1.000
_cell.length_c   1.000
_cell.angle_alpha   90.00
_cell.angle_beta   90.00
_cell.angle_gamma   90.00
#
_symmetry.space_group_name_H-M   'P 1'
#
loop_
_entity.id
_entity.type
_entity.pdbx_description
1 polymer ?
#
loop_
_entity_poly.entity_id
_entity_poly.type
_entity_poly.pdbx_seq_one_letter_code
_entity_poly.pdbx_strand_id
1 'polypeptide(L)'
;MAGRLIELKRIIPFDELTEVFKRIEFRGLYNKDGEKIKPYKKAQFSLVKVYPAKELGHSPTIKTGSVYAPLFSPQPTIYLNQLNIISTVDEALAKDNKRVHKLQYGIEYDWKDRGTFHMIPPIIEKHSYELNKGFIDLNKLKKLFNNFYVKDANDNLHHIADRYLKDFYIDEVSAIKHLDIFHSNTPLINYGLQYNKKQDFYIVCDGMHRIDYALEHLNEPITAILVEGKNASPLIPYYAFPMPFYPTTRLSSKQSEKMYPRLERDKIHLFSDFLKKTLHYDWAPAGLIVSKLRSNAEIF
;
A
#
# COMPACT_ATOMS: atom_id res chain seq x y z
N MET A 1 -21.12 -17.29 -18.52
CA MET A 1 -22.31 -16.64 -17.88
C MET A 1 -21.94 -15.58 -16.82
N ALA A 2 -20.67 -15.33 -16.47
CA ALA A 2 -20.29 -14.38 -15.43
C ALA A 2 -20.52 -12.89 -15.78
N GLY A 3 -20.37 -12.50 -17.04
CA GLY A 3 -20.46 -11.09 -17.45
C GLY A 3 -21.86 -10.46 -17.52
N ARG A 4 -22.88 -11.05 -16.88
CA ARG A 4 -24.21 -10.43 -16.67
C ARG A 4 -24.37 -9.84 -15.25
N LEU A 5 -23.35 -9.96 -14.40
CA LEU A 5 -23.41 -9.56 -12.99
C LEU A 5 -22.67 -8.26 -12.69
N ILE A 6 -21.81 -7.78 -13.60
CA ILE A 6 -21.02 -6.57 -13.41
C ILE A 6 -21.42 -5.54 -14.44
N GLU A 7 -21.75 -4.33 -14.00
CA GLU A 7 -22.17 -3.21 -14.83
C GLU A 7 -21.28 -1.99 -14.56
N LEU A 8 -20.65 -1.45 -15.61
CA LEU A 8 -19.88 -0.22 -15.51
C LEU A 8 -20.83 0.96 -15.27
N LYS A 9 -20.60 1.73 -14.21
CA LYS A 9 -21.40 2.92 -13.86
C LYS A 9 -20.73 4.20 -14.28
N ARG A 10 -19.43 4.33 -14.00
CA ARG A 10 -18.71 5.59 -14.22
C ARG A 10 -17.24 5.35 -14.53
N ILE A 11 -16.70 6.19 -15.42
CA ILE A 11 -15.26 6.36 -15.59
C ILE A 11 -14.85 7.60 -14.80
N ILE A 12 -13.81 7.47 -13.99
CA ILE A 12 -13.22 8.55 -13.21
C ILE A 12 -11.90 8.94 -13.90
N PRO A 13 -11.87 10.04 -14.67
CA PRO A 13 -10.67 10.47 -15.38
C PRO A 13 -9.46 10.59 -14.45
N PHE A 14 -8.25 10.44 -14.99
CA PHE A 14 -7.03 10.47 -14.20
C PHE A 14 -6.90 11.73 -13.34
N ASP A 15 -7.17 12.91 -13.93
CA ASP A 15 -7.10 14.18 -13.20
C ASP A 15 -8.07 14.22 -12.01
N GLU A 16 -9.32 13.78 -12.21
CA GLU A 16 -10.30 13.66 -11.12
C GLU A 16 -9.84 12.66 -10.06
N LEU A 17 -9.28 11.52 -10.47
CA LEU A 17 -8.75 10.50 -9.56
C LEU A 17 -7.59 11.04 -8.70
N THR A 18 -6.73 11.90 -9.25
CA THR A 18 -5.65 12.53 -8.47
C THR A 18 -6.19 13.51 -7.42
N GLU A 19 -7.25 14.25 -7.72
CA GLU A 19 -7.93 15.11 -6.75
C GLU A 19 -8.62 14.29 -5.66
N VAL A 20 -9.21 13.16 -6.02
CA VAL A 20 -9.73 12.17 -5.07
C VAL A 20 -8.62 11.69 -4.13
N PHE A 21 -7.46 11.28 -4.66
CA PHE A 21 -6.35 10.79 -3.84
C PHE A 21 -5.79 11.84 -2.86
N LYS A 22 -5.78 13.11 -3.23
CA LYS A 22 -5.36 14.21 -2.33
C LYS A 22 -6.26 14.36 -1.09
N ARG A 23 -7.44 13.74 -1.09
CA ARG A 23 -8.38 13.72 0.04
C ARG A 23 -8.28 12.47 0.91
N ILE A 24 -7.48 11.47 0.52
CA ILE A 24 -7.19 10.31 1.38
C ILE A 24 -6.56 10.80 2.68
N GLU A 25 -6.89 10.14 3.77
CA GLU A 25 -6.38 10.45 5.10
C GLU A 25 -5.64 9.25 5.67
N PHE A 26 -4.68 9.51 6.56
CA PHE A 26 -4.20 8.49 7.47
C PHE A 26 -5.24 8.21 8.55
N ARG A 27 -5.32 6.96 9.00
CA ARG A 27 -6.24 6.56 10.07
C ARG A 27 -5.87 7.16 11.42
N GLY A 28 -4.58 7.20 11.75
CA GLY A 28 -4.11 7.56 13.09
C GLY A 28 -3.02 8.63 13.13
N LEU A 29 -2.77 9.32 12.02
CA LEU A 29 -1.74 10.36 11.95
C LEU A 29 -2.36 11.76 11.91
N TYR A 30 -1.88 12.64 12.79
CA TYR A 30 -2.41 13.97 13.02
C TYR A 30 -1.32 15.05 12.90
N ASN A 31 -1.72 16.30 12.67
CA ASN A 31 -0.86 17.45 12.88
C ASN A 31 -0.90 17.90 14.35
N LYS A 32 -0.13 18.95 14.69
CA LYS A 32 -0.06 19.52 16.05
C LYS A 32 -1.40 20.07 16.56
N ASP A 33 -2.31 20.39 15.64
CA ASP A 33 -3.64 20.96 15.93
C ASP A 33 -4.71 19.85 16.03
N GLY A 34 -4.32 18.58 15.88
CA GLY A 34 -5.20 17.42 15.99
C GLY A 34 -5.99 17.08 14.73
N GLU A 35 -5.69 17.71 13.58
CA GLU A 35 -6.31 17.41 12.30
C GLU A 35 -5.64 16.22 11.62
N LYS A 36 -6.42 15.39 10.91
CA LYS A 36 -5.90 14.22 10.19
C LYS A 36 -4.99 14.62 9.02
N ILE A 37 -3.91 13.86 8.87
CA ILE A 37 -2.94 14.06 7.80
C ILE A 37 -3.40 13.40 6.52
N LYS A 38 -3.22 14.12 5.41
CA LYS A 38 -3.51 13.65 4.05
C LYS A 38 -2.22 13.26 3.32
N PRO A 39 -1.89 11.96 3.15
CA PRO A 39 -0.60 11.50 2.62
C PRO A 39 -0.25 12.12 1.27
N TYR A 40 -1.24 12.29 0.39
CA TYR A 40 -1.00 12.71 -0.97
C TYR A 40 -1.33 14.19 -1.25
N LYS A 41 -1.61 15.00 -0.23
CA LYS A 41 -2.03 16.41 -0.39
C LYS A 41 -1.08 17.23 -1.28
N LYS A 42 0.23 16.93 -1.23
CA LYS A 42 1.28 17.62 -1.99
C LYS A 42 1.98 16.72 -3.02
N ALA A 43 1.52 15.48 -3.21
CA ALA A 43 2.16 14.51 -4.09
C ALA A 43 1.97 14.87 -5.58
N GLN A 44 2.87 14.35 -6.40
CA GLN A 44 2.75 14.29 -7.85
C GLN A 44 2.32 12.89 -8.26
N PHE A 45 1.47 12.81 -9.28
CA PHE A 45 0.95 11.56 -9.83
C PHE A 45 1.33 11.46 -11.30
N SER A 46 1.72 10.27 -11.73
CA SER A 46 1.95 9.96 -13.14
C SER A 46 1.54 8.52 -13.45
N LEU A 47 1.28 8.23 -14.73
CA LEU A 47 1.04 6.88 -15.19
C LEU A 47 2.35 6.25 -15.66
N VAL A 48 2.60 5.03 -15.20
CA VAL A 48 3.82 4.26 -15.51
C VAL A 48 3.46 2.84 -15.91
N LYS A 49 4.44 2.11 -16.45
CA LYS A 49 4.30 0.69 -16.79
C LYS A 49 5.12 -0.19 -15.87
N VAL A 50 4.52 -1.28 -15.44
CA VAL A 50 5.18 -2.38 -14.72
C VAL A 50 5.27 -3.57 -15.65
N TYR A 51 6.46 -4.16 -15.72
CA TYR A 51 6.78 -5.29 -16.57
C TYR A 51 7.05 -6.53 -15.72
N PRO A 52 6.74 -7.73 -16.26
CA PRO A 52 7.03 -8.98 -15.58
C PRO A 52 8.54 -9.15 -15.35
N ALA A 53 8.90 -10.01 -14.40
CA ALA A 53 10.28 -10.39 -14.21
C ALA A 53 10.79 -11.11 -15.46
N LYS A 54 12.02 -10.78 -15.90
CA LYS A 54 12.63 -11.46 -17.07
C LYS A 54 13.15 -12.85 -16.74
N GLU A 55 13.47 -13.09 -15.47
CA GLU A 55 14.14 -14.28 -14.98
C GLU A 55 13.51 -14.72 -13.66
N LEU A 56 13.56 -16.03 -13.38
CA LEU A 56 13.11 -16.58 -12.11
C LEU A 56 13.93 -16.01 -10.95
N GLY A 57 13.25 -15.66 -9.86
CA GLY A 57 13.90 -15.07 -8.68
C GLY A 57 14.22 -13.59 -8.80
N HIS A 58 13.83 -12.92 -9.89
CA HIS A 58 13.94 -11.47 -10.02
C HIS A 58 12.58 -10.80 -9.74
N SER A 59 12.64 -9.56 -9.25
CA SER A 59 11.43 -8.76 -9.04
C SER A 59 10.92 -8.19 -10.36
N PRO A 60 9.58 -8.03 -10.52
CA PRO A 60 9.01 -7.19 -11.56
C PRO A 60 9.62 -5.79 -11.57
N THR A 61 9.60 -5.15 -12.74
CA THR A 61 10.26 -3.83 -12.90
C THR A 61 9.27 -2.74 -13.27
N ILE A 62 9.45 -1.57 -12.67
CA ILE A 62 8.74 -0.35 -13.04
C ILE A 62 9.59 0.43 -14.04
N LYS A 63 8.96 0.96 -15.10
CA LYS A 63 9.60 1.86 -16.06
C LYS A 63 9.22 3.31 -15.74
N THR A 64 10.22 4.12 -15.42
CA THR A 64 10.08 5.57 -15.18
C THR A 64 10.97 6.33 -16.17
N GLY A 65 10.35 6.99 -17.15
CA GLY A 65 11.09 7.54 -18.30
C GLY A 65 11.87 6.44 -19.04
N SER A 66 13.20 6.56 -19.09
CA SER A 66 14.11 5.58 -19.68
C SER A 66 14.65 4.54 -18.69
N VAL A 67 14.36 4.67 -17.39
CA VAL A 67 14.95 3.85 -16.33
C VAL A 67 14.01 2.72 -15.93
N TYR A 68 14.56 1.52 -15.75
CA TYR A 68 13.89 0.37 -15.15
C TYR A 68 14.41 0.15 -13.73
N ALA A 69 13.49 0.01 -12.77
CA ALA A 69 13.83 -0.23 -11.37
C ALA A 69 13.04 -1.41 -10.81
N PRO A 70 13.57 -2.15 -9.82
CA PRO A 70 12.85 -3.23 -9.17
C PRO A 70 11.66 -2.71 -8.37
N LEU A 71 10.57 -3.48 -8.34
CA LEU A 71 9.43 -3.24 -7.46
C LEU A 71 9.61 -3.89 -6.10
N PHE A 72 9.09 -3.18 -5.09
CA PHE A 72 9.02 -3.63 -3.72
C PHE A 72 7.56 -3.76 -3.29
N SER A 73 7.32 -4.64 -2.33
CA SER A 73 6.01 -4.89 -1.77
C SER A 73 6.11 -5.03 -0.26
N PRO A 74 5.15 -4.46 0.47
CA PRO A 74 4.92 -4.81 1.87
C PRO A 74 4.11 -6.12 1.99
N GLN A 75 3.53 -6.62 0.90
CA GLN A 75 2.68 -7.82 0.86
C GLN A 75 3.43 -8.96 0.16
N PRO A 76 3.90 -9.96 0.90
CA PRO A 76 4.47 -11.15 0.28
C PRO A 76 3.41 -12.19 -0.07
N THR A 77 2.20 -12.10 0.50
CA THR A 77 1.13 -13.09 0.30
C THR A 77 0.06 -12.60 -0.68
N ILE A 78 -0.24 -13.42 -1.69
CA ILE A 78 -1.33 -13.22 -2.65
C ILE A 78 -2.45 -14.24 -2.36
N TYR A 79 -3.70 -13.79 -2.29
CA TYR A 79 -4.84 -14.69 -2.07
C TYR A 79 -5.53 -15.05 -3.39
N LEU A 80 -5.74 -16.35 -3.63
CA LEU A 80 -6.39 -16.86 -4.83
C LEU A 80 -7.82 -16.29 -4.99
N ASN A 81 -8.56 -16.13 -3.89
CA ASN A 81 -9.90 -15.54 -3.97
C ASN A 81 -9.90 -14.11 -4.56
N GLN A 82 -8.88 -13.31 -4.27
CA GLN A 82 -8.73 -11.96 -4.83
C GLN A 82 -8.39 -12.02 -6.31
N LEU A 83 -7.55 -12.98 -6.72
CA LEU A 83 -7.24 -13.21 -8.14
C LEU A 83 -8.48 -13.61 -8.93
N ASN A 84 -9.32 -14.51 -8.39
CA ASN A 84 -10.57 -14.92 -9.02
C ASN A 84 -11.56 -13.76 -9.18
N ILE A 85 -11.65 -12.91 -8.15
CA ILE A 85 -12.45 -11.68 -8.18
C ILE A 85 -11.94 -10.75 -9.29
N ILE A 86 -10.63 -10.50 -9.35
CA ILE A 86 -10.01 -9.64 -10.36
C ILE A 86 -10.24 -10.19 -11.76
N SER A 87 -10.09 -11.51 -11.96
CA SER A 87 -10.33 -12.16 -13.26
C SER A 87 -11.78 -11.98 -13.70
N THR A 88 -12.73 -12.17 -12.79
CA THR A 88 -14.17 -12.00 -13.07
C THR A 88 -14.46 -10.56 -13.52
N VAL A 89 -13.86 -9.58 -12.84
CA VAL A 89 -14.00 -8.17 -13.20
C VAL A 89 -13.29 -7.86 -14.53
N ASP A 90 -12.08 -8.36 -14.77
CA ASP A 90 -11.37 -8.16 -16.06
C ASP A 90 -12.15 -8.70 -17.25
N GLU A 91 -12.74 -9.90 -17.14
CA GLU A 91 -13.58 -10.49 -18.18
C GLU A 91 -14.83 -9.66 -18.46
N ALA A 92 -15.46 -9.09 -17.43
CA ALA A 92 -16.61 -8.22 -17.60
C ALA A 92 -16.21 -6.93 -18.32
N LEU A 93 -15.12 -6.29 -17.89
CA LEU A 93 -14.61 -5.04 -18.46
C LEU A 93 -13.99 -5.20 -19.85
N ALA A 94 -13.54 -6.40 -20.20
CA ALA A 94 -12.99 -6.72 -21.52
C ALA A 94 -14.01 -6.42 -22.63
N LYS A 95 -15.30 -6.60 -22.37
CA LYS A 95 -16.39 -6.31 -23.31
C LYS A 95 -16.44 -4.84 -23.74
N ASP A 96 -16.05 -3.96 -22.81
CA ASP A 96 -16.01 -2.51 -23.04
C ASP A 96 -14.60 -2.01 -23.41
N ASN A 97 -13.68 -2.93 -23.71
CA ASN A 97 -12.25 -2.70 -23.97
C ASN A 97 -11.51 -2.03 -22.78
N LYS A 98 -11.90 -2.33 -21.54
CA LYS A 98 -11.37 -1.73 -20.30
C LYS A 98 -10.61 -2.73 -19.43
N ARG A 99 -9.65 -3.45 -20.04
CA ARG A 99 -8.86 -4.47 -19.35
C ARG A 99 -8.11 -3.89 -18.14
N VAL A 100 -8.06 -4.63 -17.04
CA VAL A 100 -7.47 -4.20 -15.75
C VAL A 100 -6.02 -3.76 -15.91
N HIS A 101 -5.23 -4.46 -16.73
CA HIS A 101 -3.82 -4.13 -16.96
C HIS A 101 -3.62 -2.87 -17.83
N LYS A 102 -4.67 -2.38 -18.50
CA LYS A 102 -4.62 -1.20 -19.38
C LYS A 102 -5.25 0.06 -18.77
N LEU A 103 -5.87 -0.04 -17.60
CA LEU A 103 -6.56 1.10 -16.98
C LEU A 103 -5.61 2.29 -16.78
N GLN A 104 -6.01 3.45 -17.30
CA GLN A 104 -5.33 4.74 -17.11
C GLN A 104 -6.16 5.69 -16.24
N TYR A 105 -7.30 5.21 -15.76
CA TYR A 105 -8.36 5.95 -15.06
C TYR A 105 -9.00 5.02 -14.03
N GLY A 106 -9.75 5.60 -13.10
CA GLY A 106 -10.60 4.83 -12.19
C GLY A 106 -11.88 4.41 -12.88
N ILE A 107 -12.47 3.31 -12.43
CA ILE A 107 -13.81 2.88 -12.82
C ILE A 107 -14.64 2.60 -11.58
N GLU A 108 -15.91 2.95 -11.66
CA GLU A 108 -16.94 2.57 -10.72
C GLU A 108 -17.84 1.55 -11.41
N TYR A 109 -18.10 0.44 -10.74
CA TYR A 109 -18.95 -0.63 -11.26
C TYR A 109 -19.83 -1.20 -10.15
N ASP A 110 -21.01 -1.63 -10.56
CA ASP A 110 -21.91 -2.40 -9.71
C ASP A 110 -21.71 -3.88 -9.98
N TRP A 111 -21.58 -4.65 -8.91
CA TRP A 111 -21.63 -6.09 -8.94
C TRP A 111 -22.91 -6.55 -8.27
N LYS A 112 -23.81 -7.14 -9.06
CA LYS A 112 -25.08 -7.70 -8.60
C LYS A 112 -24.89 -8.53 -7.33
N ASP A 113 -25.72 -8.26 -6.33
CA ASP A 113 -25.72 -8.92 -5.01
C ASP A 113 -24.48 -8.66 -4.13
N ARG A 114 -23.51 -7.86 -4.59
CA ARG A 114 -22.29 -7.50 -3.85
C ARG A 114 -22.14 -6.00 -3.60
N GLY A 115 -22.72 -5.15 -4.46
CA GLY A 115 -22.75 -3.69 -4.31
C GLY A 115 -21.84 -2.95 -5.29
N THR A 116 -21.59 -1.67 -4.98
CA THR A 116 -20.80 -0.75 -5.81
C THR A 116 -19.34 -0.72 -5.37
N PHE A 117 -18.42 -0.81 -6.34
CA PHE A 117 -16.99 -0.87 -6.10
C PHE A 117 -16.22 0.03 -7.05
N HIS A 118 -15.00 0.37 -6.62
CA HIS A 118 -14.05 1.10 -7.44
C HIS A 118 -12.89 0.19 -7.83
N MET A 119 -12.49 0.24 -9.09
CA MET A 119 -11.21 -0.29 -9.54
C MET A 119 -10.36 0.82 -10.11
N ILE A 120 -9.13 0.90 -9.61
CA ILE A 120 -8.14 1.90 -9.99
C ILE A 120 -6.87 1.17 -10.44
N PRO A 121 -6.03 1.79 -11.28
CA PRO A 121 -4.72 1.23 -11.55
C PRO A 121 -3.96 1.09 -10.21
N PRO A 122 -3.09 0.07 -10.05
CA PRO A 122 -2.28 -0.11 -8.85
C PRO A 122 -1.52 1.16 -8.48
N ILE A 123 -1.29 1.39 -7.20
CA ILE A 123 -0.58 2.57 -6.70
C ILE A 123 0.81 2.15 -6.25
N ILE A 124 1.81 2.82 -6.80
CA ILE A 124 3.21 2.65 -6.45
C ILE A 124 3.71 3.97 -5.88
N GLU A 125 4.27 3.95 -4.68
CA GLU A 125 4.90 5.11 -4.09
C GLU A 125 6.41 5.01 -4.20
N LYS A 126 7.06 6.10 -4.60
CA LYS A 126 8.52 6.23 -4.56
C LYS A 126 8.94 6.80 -3.22
N HIS A 127 9.56 5.95 -2.41
CA HIS A 127 10.13 6.33 -1.13
C HIS A 127 11.64 6.37 -1.21
N SER A 128 12.26 7.42 -0.68
CA SER A 128 13.72 7.49 -0.55
C SER A 128 14.12 7.35 0.91
N TYR A 129 14.92 6.32 1.23
CA TYR A 129 15.43 6.11 2.57
C TYR A 129 16.96 6.19 2.59
N GLU A 130 17.52 6.79 3.64
CA GLU A 130 18.96 6.75 3.89
C GLU A 130 19.33 5.37 4.46
N LEU A 131 20.30 4.72 3.83
CA LEU A 131 20.82 3.43 4.27
C LEU A 131 22.24 3.59 4.82
N ASN A 132 22.55 2.85 5.88
CA ASN A 132 23.88 2.70 6.45
C ASN A 132 24.25 1.22 6.48
N LYS A 133 25.22 0.82 5.65
CA LYS A 133 25.65 -0.59 5.50
C LYS A 133 24.47 -1.54 5.20
N GLY A 134 23.55 -1.12 4.33
CA GLY A 134 22.38 -1.88 3.94
C GLY A 134 21.20 -1.83 4.91
N PHE A 135 21.32 -1.21 6.09
CA PHE A 135 20.21 -1.01 7.02
C PHE A 135 19.60 0.38 6.89
N ILE A 136 18.29 0.53 7.09
CA ILE A 136 17.65 1.85 7.13
C ILE A 136 18.16 2.63 8.35
N ASP A 137 18.63 3.86 8.11
CA ASP A 137 19.00 4.78 9.18
C ASP A 137 17.73 5.32 9.86
N LEU A 138 17.40 4.75 11.02
CA LEU A 138 16.22 5.14 11.79
C LEU A 138 16.27 6.60 12.26
N ASN A 139 17.45 7.17 12.52
CA ASN A 139 17.54 8.57 12.91
C ASN A 139 17.15 9.49 11.75
N LYS A 140 17.48 9.11 10.52
CA LYS A 140 17.06 9.84 9.31
C LYS A 140 15.58 9.60 9.01
N LEU A 141 15.10 8.37 9.16
CA LEU A 141 13.69 8.03 8.96
C LEU A 141 12.78 8.80 9.91
N LYS A 142 13.15 8.89 11.20
CA LYS A 142 12.41 9.68 12.21
C LYS A 142 12.24 11.14 11.82
N LYS A 143 13.24 11.76 11.16
CA LYS A 143 13.13 13.16 10.71
C LYS A 143 12.05 13.36 9.64
N LEU A 144 11.71 12.34 8.87
CA LEU A 144 10.57 12.39 7.93
C LEU A 144 9.24 12.52 8.67
N PHE A 145 9.21 12.16 9.95
CA PHE A 145 8.05 12.26 10.80
C PHE A 145 7.99 13.54 11.65
N ASN A 146 8.85 14.53 11.36
CA ASN A 146 8.78 15.83 12.02
C ASN A 146 7.42 16.50 11.74
N ASN A 147 6.75 16.98 12.80
CA ASN A 147 5.43 17.60 12.80
C ASN A 147 4.24 16.63 12.66
N PHE A 148 4.45 15.34 12.86
CA PHE A 148 3.37 14.36 12.88
C PHE A 148 3.17 13.78 14.26
N TYR A 149 1.91 13.50 14.58
CA TYR A 149 1.47 13.11 15.90
C TYR A 149 0.54 11.91 15.83
N VAL A 150 0.51 11.13 16.90
CA VAL A 150 -0.51 10.12 17.17
C VAL A 150 -1.29 10.52 18.41
N LYS A 151 -2.57 10.18 18.44
CA LYS A 151 -3.39 10.32 19.64
C LYS A 151 -3.32 9.04 20.45
N ASP A 152 -3.21 9.17 21.76
CA ASP A 152 -3.46 8.06 22.69
C ASP A 152 -4.97 7.94 23.00
N ALA A 153 -5.34 7.01 23.88
CA ALA A 153 -6.74 6.79 24.24
C ALA A 153 -7.41 7.98 24.96
N ASN A 154 -6.61 8.90 25.50
CA ASN A 154 -7.06 10.11 26.19
C ASN A 154 -6.95 11.37 25.30
N ASP A 155 -6.85 11.18 23.97
CA ASP A 155 -6.70 12.22 22.97
C ASP A 155 -5.42 13.07 23.10
N ASN A 156 -4.43 12.65 23.91
CA ASN A 156 -3.16 13.37 24.00
C ASN A 156 -2.36 13.17 22.72
N LEU A 157 -1.76 14.24 22.20
CA LEU A 157 -0.92 14.19 21.00
C LEU A 157 0.53 13.87 21.36
N HIS A 158 1.02 12.76 20.83
CA HIS A 158 2.40 12.30 20.98
C HIS A 158 3.15 12.46 19.67
N HIS A 159 4.32 13.13 19.69
CA HIS A 159 5.10 13.40 18.49
C HIS A 159 5.82 12.14 18.00
N ILE A 160 5.48 11.66 16.81
CA ILE A 160 5.99 10.36 16.32
C ILE A 160 7.43 10.40 15.80
N ALA A 161 8.06 11.58 15.74
CA ALA A 161 9.50 11.64 15.56
C ALA A 161 10.27 11.28 16.85
N ASP A 162 9.59 11.08 17.98
CA ASP A 162 10.21 10.54 19.19
C ASP A 162 10.21 9.02 19.13
N ARG A 163 11.35 8.39 19.47
CA ARG A 163 11.44 6.92 19.44
C ARG A 163 10.58 6.29 20.53
N TYR A 164 10.51 6.96 21.68
CA TYR A 164 9.79 6.49 22.84
C TYR A 164 8.70 7.50 23.17
N LEU A 165 7.44 7.08 23.09
CA LEU A 165 6.32 7.87 23.58
C LEU A 165 6.26 7.67 25.10
N LYS A 166 6.11 8.77 25.84
CA LYS A 166 6.03 8.75 27.30
C LYS A 166 4.59 8.71 27.72
N ASP A 167 4.28 7.87 28.71
CA ASP A 167 2.95 7.79 29.34
C ASP A 167 1.83 7.66 28.29
N PHE A 168 2.02 6.72 27.35
CA PHE A 168 1.08 6.50 26.25
C PHE A 168 -0.11 5.66 26.72
N TYR A 169 -1.29 6.27 26.77
CA TYR A 169 -2.51 5.62 27.24
C TYR A 169 -3.07 4.66 26.18
N ILE A 170 -3.18 3.38 26.53
CA ILE A 170 -3.80 2.35 25.66
C ILE A 170 -5.33 2.28 25.85
N ASP A 171 -5.80 2.75 27.00
CA ASP A 171 -7.19 2.97 27.38
C ASP A 171 -7.27 4.15 28.38
N GLU A 172 -8.44 4.43 28.94
CA GLU A 172 -8.68 5.57 29.84
C GLU A 172 -7.80 5.55 31.12
N VAL A 173 -7.29 4.39 31.54
CA VAL A 173 -6.60 4.21 32.84
C VAL A 173 -5.23 3.54 32.73
N SER A 174 -4.97 2.79 31.66
CA SER A 174 -3.75 2.02 31.47
C SER A 174 -2.78 2.77 30.56
N ALA A 175 -1.55 2.99 31.03
CA ALA A 175 -0.51 3.67 30.27
C ALA A 175 0.78 2.84 30.16
N ILE A 176 1.41 2.89 28.99
CA ILE A 176 2.77 2.41 28.77
C ILE A 176 3.71 3.57 29.01
N LYS A 177 4.49 3.49 30.10
CA LYS A 177 5.41 4.57 30.51
C LYS A 177 6.41 4.96 29.41
N HIS A 178 6.92 3.96 28.68
CA HIS A 178 7.85 4.16 27.56
C HIS A 178 7.53 3.18 26.42
N LEU A 179 6.81 3.67 25.41
CA LEU A 179 6.44 2.87 24.23
C LEU A 179 7.46 3.09 23.11
N ASP A 180 8.26 2.08 22.74
CA ASP A 180 9.04 2.12 21.48
C ASP A 180 8.09 2.04 20.30
N ILE A 181 8.17 3.04 19.42
CA ILE A 181 7.26 3.14 18.28
C ILE A 181 7.65 2.22 17.12
N PHE A 182 8.91 1.77 17.04
CA PHE A 182 9.36 0.95 15.91
C PHE A 182 9.16 -0.54 16.18
N HIS A 183 8.94 -1.30 15.11
CA HIS A 183 8.86 -2.75 15.20
C HIS A 183 10.20 -3.35 15.64
N SER A 184 10.17 -4.37 16.50
CA SER A 184 11.38 -5.02 17.05
C SER A 184 12.30 -5.62 15.99
N ASN A 185 11.72 -6.10 14.88
CA ASN A 185 12.48 -6.66 13.74
C ASN A 185 13.09 -5.61 12.80
N THR A 186 12.76 -4.32 12.95
CA THR A 186 13.31 -3.24 12.12
C THR A 186 14.83 -3.29 11.92
N PRO A 187 15.67 -3.44 12.98
CA PRO A 187 17.12 -3.48 12.83
C PRO A 187 17.65 -4.73 12.12
N LEU A 188 16.81 -5.74 11.87
CA LEU A 188 17.21 -7.00 11.23
C LEU A 188 17.14 -6.95 9.71
N ILE A 189 16.44 -5.96 9.13
CA ILE A 189 16.25 -5.87 7.69
C ILE A 189 17.50 -5.24 7.05
N ASN A 190 18.28 -6.08 6.37
CA ASN A 190 19.43 -5.64 5.58
C ASN A 190 19.15 -5.82 4.09
N TYR A 191 19.22 -4.72 3.35
CA TYR A 191 19.03 -4.68 1.90
C TYR A 191 20.26 -5.15 1.11
N GLY A 192 21.43 -5.26 1.76
CA GLY A 192 22.72 -5.60 1.18
C GLY A 192 23.73 -4.47 1.32
N LEU A 193 25.01 -4.81 1.49
CA LEU A 193 26.09 -3.84 1.72
C LEU A 193 26.30 -2.87 0.53
N GLN A 194 25.90 -3.28 -0.67
CA GLN A 194 25.93 -2.45 -1.87
C GLN A 194 24.97 -1.26 -1.80
N TYR A 195 23.95 -1.34 -0.95
CA TYR A 195 23.01 -0.24 -0.72
C TYR A 195 23.47 0.59 0.47
N ASN A 196 24.08 1.74 0.17
CA ASN A 196 24.57 2.69 1.16
C ASN A 196 24.22 4.11 0.71
N LYS A 197 23.88 4.99 1.65
CA LYS A 197 23.31 6.34 1.41
C LYS A 197 21.85 6.26 0.93
N LYS A 198 21.32 7.37 0.41
CA LYS A 198 19.96 7.52 -0.09
C LYS A 198 19.65 6.52 -1.22
N GLN A 199 18.65 5.69 -0.98
CA GLN A 199 18.15 4.68 -1.92
C GLN A 199 16.67 4.90 -2.19
N ASP A 200 16.28 4.82 -3.46
CA ASP A 200 14.88 4.87 -3.88
C ASP A 200 14.27 3.46 -3.91
N PHE A 201 13.06 3.35 -3.36
CA PHE A 201 12.24 2.15 -3.33
C PHE A 201 10.89 2.46 -3.98
N TYR A 202 10.52 1.68 -4.99
CA TYR A 202 9.22 1.75 -5.66
C TYR A 202 8.29 0.72 -5.04
N ILE A 203 7.49 1.16 -4.08
CA ILE A 203 6.70 0.28 -3.21
C ILE A 203 5.27 0.20 -3.73
N VAL A 204 4.76 -1.00 -3.99
CA VAL A 204 3.35 -1.23 -4.31
C VAL A 204 2.52 -1.05 -3.04
N CYS A 205 1.78 0.04 -2.97
CA CYS A 205 1.00 0.46 -1.80
C CYS A 205 -0.47 0.02 -1.88
N ASP A 206 -1.01 -0.08 -3.10
CA ASP A 206 -2.33 -0.67 -3.37
C ASP A 206 -2.33 -1.44 -4.68
N GLY A 207 -3.19 -2.46 -4.77
CA GLY A 207 -3.42 -3.19 -6.01
C GLY A 207 -2.43 -4.30 -6.31
N MET A 208 -1.75 -4.83 -5.28
CA MET A 208 -0.76 -5.90 -5.48
C MET A 208 -1.36 -7.13 -6.19
N HIS A 209 -2.57 -7.57 -5.80
CA HIS A 209 -3.24 -8.68 -6.49
C HIS A 209 -3.54 -8.38 -7.97
N ARG A 210 -3.73 -7.10 -8.36
CA ARG A 210 -3.93 -6.70 -9.76
C ARG A 210 -2.62 -6.76 -10.55
N ILE A 211 -1.51 -6.40 -9.90
CA ILE A 211 -0.18 -6.57 -10.48
C ILE A 211 0.12 -8.07 -10.67
N ASP A 212 -0.04 -8.89 -9.63
CA ASP A 212 0.17 -10.36 -9.74
C ASP A 212 -0.71 -10.98 -10.82
N TYR A 213 -1.99 -10.61 -10.89
CA TYR A 213 -2.89 -11.08 -11.94
C TYR A 213 -2.37 -10.73 -13.35
N ALA A 214 -2.02 -9.46 -13.59
CA ALA A 214 -1.55 -9.04 -14.89
C ALA A 214 -0.22 -9.68 -15.30
N LEU A 215 0.75 -9.73 -14.38
CA LEU A 215 2.09 -10.20 -14.68
C LEU A 215 2.17 -11.73 -14.78
N GLU A 216 1.45 -12.46 -13.93
CA GLU A 216 1.58 -13.90 -13.83
C GLU A 216 0.47 -14.68 -14.55
N HIS A 217 -0.73 -14.11 -14.67
CA HIS A 217 -1.86 -14.80 -15.32
C HIS A 217 -2.10 -14.30 -16.74
N LEU A 218 -2.01 -12.98 -16.95
CA LEU A 218 -2.13 -12.41 -18.30
C LEU A 218 -0.78 -12.39 -19.03
N ASN A 219 0.34 -12.45 -18.31
CA ASN A 219 1.70 -12.25 -18.84
C ASN A 219 1.85 -10.94 -19.63
N GLU A 220 1.24 -9.87 -19.11
CA GLU A 220 1.13 -8.57 -19.79
C GLU A 220 1.60 -7.43 -18.88
N PRO A 221 2.26 -6.39 -19.41
CA PRO A 221 2.60 -5.21 -18.63
C PRO A 221 1.34 -4.48 -18.13
N ILE A 222 1.36 -4.05 -16.87
CA ILE A 222 0.27 -3.31 -16.23
C ILE A 222 0.57 -1.82 -16.12
N THR A 223 -0.43 -0.98 -16.42
CA THR A 223 -0.41 0.44 -16.07
C THR A 223 -0.60 0.62 -14.57
N ALA A 224 0.25 1.41 -13.94
CA ALA A 224 0.14 1.78 -12.53
C ALA A 224 0.25 3.30 -12.36
N ILE A 225 -0.23 3.80 -11.22
CA ILE A 225 -0.07 5.19 -10.80
C ILE A 225 1.18 5.27 -9.95
N LEU A 226 2.17 6.02 -10.41
CA LEU A 226 3.34 6.39 -9.62
C LEU A 226 3.05 7.67 -8.84
N VAL A 227 3.25 7.60 -7.54
CA VAL A 227 3.14 8.71 -6.60
C VAL A 227 4.53 9.10 -6.14
N GLU A 228 4.87 10.38 -6.29
CA GLU A 228 6.14 10.95 -5.88
C GLU A 228 5.93 12.17 -4.98
N GLY A 229 6.83 12.34 -4.00
CA GLY A 229 6.92 13.59 -3.25
C GLY A 229 7.47 14.70 -4.13
N LYS A 230 7.08 15.95 -3.88
CA LYS A 230 7.76 17.11 -4.49
C LYS A 230 9.10 17.33 -3.81
N ASN A 231 10.11 17.90 -4.50
CA ASN A 231 11.48 18.05 -3.99
C ASN A 231 11.60 18.47 -2.50
N ALA A 232 10.80 19.44 -2.05
CA ALA A 232 10.81 19.95 -0.67
C ALA A 232 9.82 19.24 0.29
N SER A 233 9.13 18.20 -0.15
CA SER A 233 8.10 17.47 0.60
C SER A 233 8.11 16.00 0.18
N PRO A 234 9.02 15.19 0.75
CA PRO A 234 9.03 13.75 0.51
C PRO A 234 7.69 13.12 0.95
N LEU A 235 7.38 11.94 0.42
CA LEU A 235 6.26 11.17 0.91
C LEU A 235 6.48 10.77 2.37
N ILE A 236 5.40 10.70 3.12
CA ILE A 236 5.41 10.17 4.48
C ILE A 236 5.70 8.67 4.38
N PRO A 237 6.65 8.12 5.16
CA PRO A 237 7.05 6.72 5.02
C PRO A 237 5.86 5.76 5.06
N TYR A 238 5.94 4.72 4.24
CA TYR A 238 4.92 3.69 4.17
C TYR A 238 4.85 2.86 5.46
N TYR A 239 3.69 2.28 5.78
CA TYR A 239 3.45 1.59 7.06
C TYR A 239 4.28 0.31 7.27
N ALA A 240 4.95 -0.18 6.23
CA ALA A 240 5.76 -1.40 6.26
C ALA A 240 7.05 -1.21 5.46
N PHE A 241 8.08 -1.96 5.84
CA PHE A 241 9.35 -1.93 5.16
C PHE A 241 9.24 -2.48 3.74
N PRO A 242 9.94 -1.86 2.75
CA PRO A 242 9.97 -2.40 1.41
C PRO A 242 10.64 -3.77 1.43
N MET A 243 9.97 -4.80 0.93
CA MET A 243 10.58 -6.10 0.65
C MET A 243 10.60 -6.29 -0.87
N PRO A 244 11.66 -6.87 -1.46
CA PRO A 244 11.65 -7.11 -2.90
C PRO A 244 10.41 -7.90 -3.29
N PHE A 245 9.71 -7.47 -4.34
CA PHE A 245 8.51 -8.16 -4.78
C PHE A 245 8.93 -9.44 -5.50
N TYR A 246 8.82 -10.57 -4.81
CA TYR A 246 8.96 -11.88 -5.41
C TYR A 246 7.58 -12.56 -5.41
N PRO A 247 7.14 -13.20 -6.51
CA PRO A 247 5.97 -14.04 -6.50
C PRO A 247 6.25 -15.20 -5.54
N THR A 248 5.79 -15.10 -4.29
CA THR A 248 6.13 -16.09 -3.26
C THR A 248 4.86 -16.56 -2.58
N THR A 249 4.38 -17.70 -3.09
CA THR A 249 3.29 -18.49 -2.52
C THR A 249 1.91 -17.81 -2.58
N ARG A 250 1.02 -18.35 -3.44
CA ARG A 250 -0.40 -18.02 -3.42
C ARG A 250 -1.08 -18.86 -2.35
N LEU A 251 -1.69 -18.20 -1.35
CA LEU A 251 -2.58 -18.89 -0.42
C LEU A 251 -3.99 -18.92 -1.01
N SER A 252 -4.72 -20.01 -0.80
CA SER A 252 -6.09 -20.11 -1.31
C SER A 252 -7.04 -19.11 -0.62
N SER A 253 -6.86 -18.86 0.68
CA SER A 253 -7.71 -17.96 1.45
C SER A 253 -7.05 -17.47 2.76
N LYS A 254 -7.72 -16.52 3.44
CA LYS A 254 -7.40 -16.16 4.84
C LYS A 254 -7.62 -17.29 5.84
N GLN A 255 -8.51 -18.22 5.55
CA GLN A 255 -8.70 -19.38 6.43
C GLN A 255 -7.47 -20.29 6.35
N SER A 256 -6.93 -20.48 5.16
CA SER A 256 -5.68 -21.21 4.95
C SER A 256 -4.49 -20.53 5.59
N GLU A 257 -4.45 -19.19 5.57
CA GLU A 257 -3.47 -18.41 6.35
C GLU A 257 -3.54 -18.73 7.85
N LYS A 258 -4.74 -18.78 8.46
CA LYS A 258 -4.91 -19.16 9.87
C LYS A 258 -4.46 -20.61 10.16
N MET A 259 -4.64 -21.52 9.21
CA MET A 259 -4.27 -22.93 9.35
C MET A 259 -2.77 -23.18 9.22
N TYR A 260 -2.06 -22.31 8.50
CA TYR A 260 -0.63 -22.43 8.23
C TYR A 260 0.13 -21.15 8.62
N PRO A 261 0.22 -20.82 9.92
CA PRO A 261 0.82 -19.57 10.38
C PRO A 261 2.30 -19.41 10.02
N ARG A 262 2.99 -20.50 9.65
CA ARG A 262 4.39 -20.47 9.19
C ARG A 262 4.55 -20.23 7.68
N LEU A 263 3.46 -20.21 6.91
CA LEU A 263 3.49 -19.86 5.48
C LEU A 263 3.42 -18.36 5.24
N GLU A 264 3.17 -17.57 6.29
CA GLU A 264 3.31 -16.13 6.22
C GLU A 264 4.79 -15.79 6.01
N ARG A 265 5.05 -14.88 5.06
CA ARG A 265 6.18 -13.98 5.20
C ARG A 265 5.59 -12.76 5.89
N ASP A 266 5.88 -12.55 7.17
CA ASP A 266 5.23 -11.46 7.89
C ASP A 266 5.53 -10.13 7.21
N LYS A 267 4.48 -9.31 7.03
CA LYS A 267 4.71 -7.91 6.68
C LYS A 267 5.48 -7.30 7.84
N ILE A 268 6.73 -6.90 7.59
CA ILE A 268 7.51 -6.22 8.62
C ILE A 268 7.02 -4.78 8.67
N HIS A 269 6.12 -4.51 9.61
CA HIS A 269 5.56 -3.17 9.80
C HIS A 269 6.67 -2.22 10.25
N LEU A 270 6.54 -0.95 9.89
CA LEU A 270 7.44 0.10 10.33
C LEU A 270 7.29 0.33 11.83
N PHE A 271 6.04 0.43 12.29
CA PHE A 271 5.72 0.67 13.68
C PHE A 271 5.38 -0.60 14.44
N SER A 272 5.52 -0.53 15.76
CA SER A 272 5.15 -1.57 16.71
C SER A 272 3.65 -1.86 16.67
N ASP A 273 3.22 -2.97 17.27
CA ASP A 273 1.83 -3.44 17.18
C ASP A 273 0.78 -2.45 17.71
N PHE A 274 1.17 -1.60 18.66
CA PHE A 274 0.31 -0.53 19.18
C PHE A 274 0.02 0.57 18.15
N LEU A 275 0.94 0.79 17.21
CA LEU A 275 0.93 1.90 16.26
C LEU A 275 0.89 1.47 14.80
N LYS A 276 0.90 0.16 14.49
CA LYS A 276 0.99 -0.35 13.11
C LYS A 276 -0.14 0.11 12.19
N LYS A 277 -1.31 0.47 12.75
CA LYS A 277 -2.46 1.00 12.00
C LYS A 277 -2.43 2.52 11.80
N THR A 278 -1.51 3.24 12.44
CA THR A 278 -1.39 4.70 12.36
C THR A 278 -1.23 5.19 10.93
N LEU A 279 -0.34 4.52 10.18
CA LEU A 279 -0.01 4.86 8.79
C LEU A 279 -0.89 4.14 7.76
N HIS A 280 -1.98 3.49 8.18
CA HIS A 280 -2.93 2.93 7.23
C HIS A 280 -3.76 4.03 6.60
N TYR A 281 -4.06 3.87 5.31
CA TYR A 281 -4.93 4.78 4.58
C TYR A 281 -6.41 4.53 4.90
N ASP A 282 -7.15 5.63 5.00
CA ASP A 282 -8.60 5.68 4.96
C ASP A 282 -9.06 6.28 3.63
N TRP A 283 -9.66 5.43 2.82
CA TRP A 283 -10.13 5.75 1.47
C TRP A 283 -11.57 6.28 1.47
N ALA A 284 -12.32 6.05 2.55
CA ALA A 284 -13.72 6.44 2.64
C ALA A 284 -13.92 7.97 2.58
N PRO A 285 -13.10 8.81 3.27
CA PRO A 285 -13.16 10.27 3.12
C PRO A 285 -12.93 10.76 1.68
N ALA A 286 -12.22 9.98 0.86
CA ALA A 286 -12.01 10.29 -0.55
C ALA A 286 -13.17 9.85 -1.45
N GLY A 287 -14.14 9.09 -0.92
CA GLY A 287 -15.26 8.51 -1.68
C GLY A 287 -14.89 7.20 -2.40
N LEU A 288 -13.74 6.59 -2.11
CA LEU A 288 -13.26 5.40 -2.80
C LEU A 288 -13.62 4.11 -2.04
N ILE A 289 -14.35 3.23 -2.72
CA ILE A 289 -14.73 1.91 -2.21
C ILE A 289 -13.79 0.84 -2.79
N VAL A 290 -12.51 0.91 -2.41
CA VAL A 290 -11.45 0.02 -2.92
C VAL A 290 -11.18 -1.20 -2.02
N SER A 291 -11.60 -1.15 -0.75
CA SER A 291 -11.25 -2.15 0.28
C SER A 291 -12.32 -3.21 0.53
N LYS A 292 -13.53 -3.06 -0.03
CA LYS A 292 -14.71 -3.89 0.28
C LYS A 292 -14.83 -5.18 -0.56
N LEU A 293 -13.85 -5.52 -1.40
CA LEU A 293 -13.80 -6.85 -2.05
C LEU A 293 -13.54 -7.99 -1.05
N ARG A 294 -13.23 -7.65 0.21
CA ARG A 294 -13.41 -8.55 1.36
C ARG A 294 -14.87 -8.49 1.76
N SER A 295 -15.67 -9.47 1.32
CA SER A 295 -16.94 -9.69 2.00
C SER A 295 -16.64 -10.04 3.45
N ASN A 296 -17.34 -9.39 4.38
CA ASN A 296 -17.48 -9.93 5.74
C ASN A 296 -18.37 -11.18 5.75
N ALA A 297 -19.05 -11.47 4.63
CA ALA A 297 -19.70 -12.75 4.42
C ALA A 297 -18.62 -13.82 4.24
N GLU A 298 -18.69 -14.87 5.06
CA GLU A 298 -18.01 -16.13 4.82
C GLU A 298 -18.36 -16.58 3.39
N ILE A 299 -17.36 -16.57 2.50
CA ILE A 299 -17.51 -17.19 1.19
C ILE A 299 -17.24 -18.67 1.44
N PHE A 300 -18.33 -19.44 1.57
CA PHE A 300 -18.33 -20.90 1.64
C PHE A 300 -17.91 -21.52 0.30
#